data_AF-A0A9Q4E4C7-F1
#
_entry.id   AF-A0A9Q4E4C7-F1
#
_cell.length_a   1.000
_cell.length_b   1.000
_cell.length_c   1.000
_cell.angle_alpha   90.00
_cell.angle_beta   90.00
_cell.angle_gamma   90.00
#
_symmetry.space_group_name_H-M   'P 1'
#
loop_
_entity.id
_entity.type
_entity.pdbx_description
1 polymer ?
#
loop_
_entity_poly.entity_id
_entity_poly.type
_entity_poly.pdbx_seq_one_letter_code
_entity_poly.pdbx_strand_id
1 'polypeptide(L)'
;MFESEAELRRIRIALVWIAVFLLFGACGNQETIIETDSGNSDYETPQPTSFPLEHNHFGVVEDGYIKIYKYNESRNEVKLKKEYSDDELE
;
A
#
# COMPACT_ATOMS: atom_id res chain seq x y z
N MET A 1 0.82 -38.27 -36.41
CA MET A 1 0.50 -38.76 -35.04
C MET A 1 1.48 -38.25 -33.97
N PHE A 2 2.66 -37.71 -34.33
CA PHE A 2 3.61 -37.13 -33.36
C PHE A 2 3.43 -35.61 -33.11
N GLU A 3 2.73 -34.89 -33.99
CA GLU A 3 2.44 -33.46 -33.79
C GLU A 3 1.48 -33.22 -32.63
N SER A 4 0.46 -34.07 -32.47
CA SER A 4 -0.52 -33.95 -31.39
C SER A 4 0.12 -34.10 -30.01
N GLU A 5 1.08 -35.01 -29.81
CA GLU A 5 1.77 -35.14 -28.51
C GLU A 5 2.67 -33.94 -28.20
N ALA A 6 3.36 -33.40 -29.20
CA ALA A 6 4.19 -32.20 -29.06
C ALA A 6 3.34 -30.97 -28.74
N GLU A 7 2.16 -30.85 -29.35
CA GLU A 7 1.17 -29.82 -29.08
C GLU A 7 0.58 -29.97 -27.67
N LEU A 8 0.18 -31.18 -27.27
CA LEU A 8 -0.33 -31.42 -25.91
C LEU A 8 0.71 -31.08 -24.85
N ARG A 9 1.99 -31.34 -25.09
CA ARG A 9 3.07 -30.98 -24.16
C ARG A 9 3.21 -29.47 -24.04
N ARG A 10 3.11 -28.73 -25.15
CA ARG A 10 3.13 -27.26 -25.15
C ARG A 10 1.91 -26.66 -24.46
N ILE A 11 0.72 -27.22 -24.70
CA ILE A 11 -0.52 -26.80 -24.06
C ILE A 11 -0.43 -27.00 -22.53
N ARG A 12 0.06 -28.15 -22.06
CA ARG A 12 0.26 -28.40 -20.62
C ARG A 12 1.21 -27.39 -19.99
N ILE A 13 2.32 -27.07 -20.64
CA ILE A 13 3.28 -26.08 -20.14
C ILE A 13 2.65 -24.69 -20.10
N ALA A 14 1.91 -24.30 -21.14
CA ALA A 14 1.20 -23.01 -21.18
C ALA A 14 0.16 -22.90 -20.05
N LEU A 15 -0.60 -23.96 -19.79
CA LEU A 15 -1.59 -24.01 -18.70
C LEU A 15 -0.94 -23.87 -17.31
N VAL A 16 0.22 -24.50 -17.09
CA VAL A 16 0.98 -24.35 -15.85
C VAL A 16 1.44 -22.91 -15.67
N TRP A 17 1.97 -22.28 -16.72
CA TRP A 17 2.36 -20.87 -16.66
C TRP A 17 1.18 -19.95 -16.37
N ILE A 18 0.02 -20.15 -17.02
CA ILE A 18 -1.20 -19.38 -16.74
C ILE A 18 -1.64 -19.55 -15.27
N ALA A 19 -1.62 -20.78 -14.74
CA ALA A 19 -1.97 -21.02 -13.34
C ALA A 19 -1.01 -20.31 -12.36
N VAL A 20 0.29 -20.32 -12.65
CA VAL A 20 1.29 -19.57 -11.88
C VAL A 20 1.04 -18.06 -11.99
N PHE A 21 0.80 -17.52 -13.18
CA PHE A 21 0.47 -16.10 -13.36
C PHE A 21 -0.82 -15.69 -12.65
N LEU A 22 -1.84 -16.54 -12.59
CA LEU A 22 -3.07 -16.25 -11.86
C LEU A 22 -2.87 -16.30 -10.33
N LEU A 23 -2.13 -17.30 -9.83
CA LEU A 23 -1.90 -17.47 -8.39
C LEU A 23 -0.97 -16.41 -7.81
N PHE A 24 0.07 -16.00 -8.55
CA PHE A 24 1.06 -15.03 -8.08
C PHE A 24 0.86 -13.62 -8.65
N GLY A 25 0.19 -13.46 -9.79
CA GLY A 25 -0.11 -12.16 -10.40
C GLY A 25 -1.38 -11.49 -9.87
N ALA A 26 -2.29 -12.23 -9.22
CA ALA A 26 -3.46 -11.65 -8.56
C ALA A 26 -3.15 -10.97 -7.21
N CYS A 27 -1.90 -11.04 -6.74
CA CYS A 27 -1.45 -10.34 -5.52
C CYS A 27 -0.87 -8.94 -5.81
N GLY A 28 -1.23 -8.34 -6.95
CA GLY A 28 -0.71 -7.07 -7.45
C GLY A 28 -1.79 -5.99 -7.61
N ASN A 29 -2.63 -5.83 -6.59
CA ASN A 29 -3.26 -4.55 -6.20
C ASN A 29 -4.15 -4.86 -4.99
N GLN A 30 -3.62 -4.69 -3.78
CA GLN A 30 -4.47 -4.27 -2.67
C GLN A 30 -4.84 -2.81 -2.94
N GLU A 31 -5.68 -2.59 -3.95
CA GLU A 31 -6.50 -1.39 -4.00
C GLU A 31 -7.45 -1.61 -2.82
N THR A 32 -7.14 -0.97 -1.70
CA THR A 32 -8.01 -0.89 -0.54
C THR A 32 -9.31 -0.24 -0.97
N ILE A 33 -10.24 -1.07 -1.44
CA ILE A 33 -11.63 -0.68 -1.60
C ILE A 33 -12.13 -0.47 -0.18
N ILE A 34 -12.21 0.78 0.23
CA ILE A 34 -12.98 1.16 1.41
C ILE A 34 -14.44 0.92 1.01
N GLU A 35 -14.98 -0.23 1.40
CA GLU A 35 -16.41 -0.46 1.47
C GLU A 35 -16.97 0.52 2.51
N THR A 36 -17.36 1.71 2.09
CA THR A 36 -18.26 2.56 2.86
C THR A 36 -19.66 1.99 2.72
N ASP A 37 -19.91 0.87 3.39
CA ASP A 37 -21.27 0.37 3.60
C ASP A 37 -21.85 0.99 4.86
N SER A 38 -23.13 1.33 4.75
CA SER A 38 -23.88 2.21 5.64
C SER A 38 -23.81 1.88 7.14
N GLY A 39 -23.78 2.92 7.98
CA GLY A 39 -24.37 2.82 9.32
C GLY A 39 -23.69 3.62 10.43
N ASN A 40 -24.11 4.88 10.60
CA ASN A 40 -24.28 5.53 11.90
C ASN A 40 -23.15 5.37 12.95
N SER A 41 -22.18 6.28 12.92
CA SER A 41 -21.60 6.83 14.15
C SER A 41 -21.00 8.20 13.87
N ASP A 42 -21.59 9.23 14.48
CA ASP A 42 -21.13 10.63 14.53
C ASP A 42 -19.80 10.77 15.28
N TYR A 43 -18.73 10.19 14.74
CA TYR A 43 -17.36 10.53 15.09
C TYR A 43 -16.64 10.78 13.78
N GLU A 44 -16.62 12.05 13.38
CA GLU A 44 -15.82 12.54 12.27
C GLU A 44 -14.36 12.36 12.67
N THR A 45 -13.77 11.18 12.41
CA THR A 45 -12.34 10.97 12.61
C THR A 45 -11.62 12.04 11.79
N PRO A 46 -10.80 12.92 12.41
CA PRO A 46 -10.10 13.97 11.68
C PRO A 46 -9.32 13.33 10.55
N GLN A 47 -9.61 13.71 9.30
CA GLN A 47 -8.89 13.13 8.18
C GLN A 47 -7.40 13.46 8.32
N PRO A 48 -6.51 12.48 8.18
CA PRO A 48 -5.09 12.72 8.33
C PRO A 48 -4.63 13.71 7.26
N THR A 49 -3.98 14.80 7.70
CA THR A 49 -3.43 15.80 6.79
C THR A 49 -1.92 15.68 6.76
N SER A 50 -1.32 15.80 5.57
CA SER A 50 0.13 15.71 5.40
C SER A 50 0.69 16.98 4.79
N PHE A 51 1.88 17.39 5.23
CA PHE A 51 2.60 18.53 4.68
C PHE A 51 4.07 18.22 4.39
N PRO A 52 4.62 18.71 3.28
CA PRO A 52 6.02 18.49 2.95
C PRO A 52 6.94 19.37 3.81
N LEU A 53 8.15 18.88 4.08
CA LEU A 53 9.23 19.61 4.73
C LEU A 53 10.53 19.46 3.93
N GLU A 54 11.52 20.31 4.22
CA GLU A 54 12.81 20.23 3.56
C GLU A 54 13.56 18.91 3.86
N HIS A 55 14.53 18.58 3.00
CA HIS A 55 15.44 17.43 3.18
C HIS A 55 14.74 16.06 3.26
N ASN A 56 13.72 15.84 2.42
CA ASN A 56 12.90 14.62 2.36
C ASN A 56 12.20 14.29 3.69
N HIS A 57 11.82 15.32 4.45
CA HIS A 57 10.93 15.16 5.59
C HIS A 57 9.49 15.44 5.17
N PHE A 58 8.56 14.89 5.93
CA PHE A 58 7.15 15.22 5.81
C PHE A 58 6.47 15.06 7.16
N GLY A 59 5.49 15.92 7.42
CA GLY A 59 4.65 15.84 8.61
C GLY A 59 3.32 15.19 8.29
N VAL A 60 2.78 14.46 9.25
CA VAL A 60 1.42 13.93 9.24
C VAL A 60 0.75 14.37 10.53
N VAL A 61 -0.41 15.01 10.42
CA VAL A 61 -1.30 15.32 11.54
C VAL A 61 -2.42 14.30 11.54
N GLU A 62 -2.48 13.52 12.62
CA GLU A 62 -3.46 12.44 12.80
C GLU A 62 -3.77 12.31 14.28
N ASP A 63 -5.05 12.24 14.64
CA ASP A 63 -5.54 12.03 16.01
C ASP A 63 -4.98 13.00 17.07
N GLY A 64 -4.76 14.27 16.72
CA GLY A 64 -4.21 15.28 17.64
C GLY A 64 -2.71 15.14 17.90
N TYR A 65 -2.00 14.40 17.03
CA TYR A 65 -0.54 14.30 17.06
C TYR A 65 0.06 14.75 15.74
N ILE A 66 1.18 15.47 15.83
CA ILE A 66 2.02 15.79 14.69
C ILE A 66 3.22 14.84 14.68
N LYS A 67 3.26 13.97 13.67
CA LYS A 67 4.35 13.02 13.44
C LYS A 67 5.22 13.50 12.28
N ILE A 68 6.51 13.67 12.53
CA ILE A 68 7.50 14.06 11.51
C ILE A 68 8.28 12.83 11.07
N TYR A 69 8.23 12.54 9.78
CA TYR A 69 8.94 11.44 9.15
C TYR A 69 10.10 11.96 8.29
N LYS A 70 11.10 11.09 8.07
CA LYS A 70 12.14 11.28 7.06
C LYS A 70 12.19 10.10 6.12
N TYR A 71 12.11 10.36 4.84
CA TYR A 71 12.40 9.38 3.80
C TYR A 71 13.89 9.36 3.47
N ASN A 72 14.51 8.19 3.55
CA ASN A 72 15.88 7.95 3.12
C ASN A 72 15.87 7.22 1.77
N GLU A 73 16.12 7.96 0.70
CA GLU A 73 16.12 7.48 -0.67
C GLU A 73 17.17 6.38 -0.91
N SER A 74 18.37 6.51 -0.33
CA SER A 74 19.46 5.53 -0.49
C SER A 74 19.13 4.15 0.08
N ARG A 75 18.26 4.10 1.09
CA ARG A 75 17.84 2.86 1.76
C ARG A 75 16.40 2.47 1.41
N ASN A 76 15.68 3.31 0.68
CA ASN A 76 14.25 3.20 0.45
C ASN A 76 13.47 2.96 1.76
N GLU A 77 13.77 3.74 2.81
CA GLU A 77 13.20 3.58 4.15
C GLU A 77 12.58 4.88 4.66
N VAL A 78 11.41 4.80 5.30
CA VAL A 78 10.80 5.91 6.07
C VAL A 78 11.06 5.69 7.55
N LYS A 79 11.46 6.74 8.29
CA LYS A 79 11.64 6.69 9.75
C LYS A 79 10.92 7.85 10.43
N LEU A 80 10.20 7.54 11.50
CA LEU A 80 9.69 8.56 12.43
C LEU A 80 10.89 9.26 13.09
N LYS A 81 10.89 10.59 13.03
CA LYS A 81 11.93 11.44 13.63
C LYS A 81 11.45 12.09 14.90
N LYS A 82 10.18 12.49 14.95
CA LYS A 82 9.63 13.20 16.08
C LYS A 82 8.11 13.05 16.11
N GLU A 83 7.57 13.04 17.31
CA GLU A 83 6.15 13.05 17.59
C GLU A 83 5.90 14.19 18.59
N TYR A 84 4.84 14.95 18.36
CA TYR A 84 4.34 16.01 19.22
C TYR A 84 2.85 15.78 19.44
N SER A 85 2.37 16.02 20.67
CA SER A 85 0.95 16.22 20.90
C SER A 85 0.60 17.64 20.45
N ASP A 86 -0.49 17.78 19.69
CA ASP A 86 -0.97 19.09 19.21
C ASP A 86 -1.32 20.01 20.39
N ASP A 87 -1.84 19.42 21.48
CA ASP A 87 -2.17 20.10 22.74
C ASP A 87 -0.96 20.73 23.45
N GLU A 88 0.28 20.27 23.17
CA GLU A 88 1.51 20.82 23.77
C GLU A 88 2.08 22.02 23.00
N LEU A 89 1.51 22.36 21.83
CA LEU A 89 2.02 23.40 20.93
C LEU A 89 1.21 24.71 20.97
N GLU A 90 0.06 24.73 21.66
CA GLU A 90 -0.71 25.96 21.99
C GLU A 90 -0.13 26.74 23.19
#